data_AF-A0A3C0NGH8-F1
#
_entry.id   AF-A0A3C0NGH8-F1
#
_cell.length_a   1.000
_cell.length_b   1.000
_cell.length_c   1.000
_cell.angle_alpha   90.00
_cell.angle_beta   90.00
_cell.angle_gamma   90.00
#
_symmetry.space_group_name_H-M   'P 1'
#
loop_
_entity.id
_entity.type
_entity.pdbx_description
1 polymer ?
#
loop_
_entity_poly.entity_id
_entity_poly.type
_entity_poly.pdbx_seq_one_letter_code
_entity_poly.pdbx_strand_id
1 'polypeptide(L)'
;ILLDVMMPRMTGYEVCKKLREKFLAHELPVVMLTAKNQVDDLVEGLNVGANDYLTKPISKNELLARIKTHLRISNLNVAYGRFVPHEFLQLLNKESIIDVEL
;
A
#
# COMPACT_ATOMS: atom_id res chain seq x y z
N ILE A 1 3.61 5.55 -3.60
CA ILE A 1 2.98 6.18 -4.78
C ILE A 1 1.75 6.94 -4.32
N LEU A 2 1.60 8.18 -4.77
CA LEU A 2 0.32 8.89 -4.71
C LEU A 2 -0.37 8.69 -6.06
N LEU A 3 -1.62 8.21 -6.05
CA LEU A 3 -2.30 7.76 -7.26
C LEU A 3 -3.66 8.45 -7.41
N ASP A 4 -3.90 9.13 -8.52
CA ASP A 4 -5.24 9.66 -8.80
C ASP A 4 -6.18 8.53 -9.24
N VAL A 5 -7.41 8.51 -8.73
CA VAL A 5 -8.40 7.50 -9.15
C VAL A 5 -9.00 7.85 -10.52
N MET A 6 -9.32 9.13 -10.72
CA MET A 6 -9.93 9.60 -11.97
C MET A 6 -8.85 10.00 -12.97
N MET A 7 -8.40 9.02 -13.76
CA MET A 7 -7.43 9.23 -14.83
C MET A 7 -8.02 8.82 -16.19
N PRO A 8 -7.60 9.48 -17.29
CA PRO A 8 -8.05 9.08 -18.62
C PRO A 8 -7.46 7.72 -19.01
N ARG A 9 -8.22 6.96 -19.81
CA ARG A 9 -7.87 5.63 -20.37
C ARG A 9 -7.78 4.48 -19.36
N MET A 10 -7.22 4.71 -18.18
CA MET A 10 -7.06 3.72 -17.12
C MET A 10 -7.29 4.38 -15.77
N THR A 11 -8.14 3.78 -14.95
CA THR A 11 -8.44 4.26 -13.60
C THR A 11 -7.30 3.99 -12.64
N GLY A 12 -7.23 4.77 -11.55
CA GLY A 12 -6.28 4.48 -10.47
C GLY A 12 -6.51 3.10 -9.83
N TYR A 13 -7.73 2.57 -9.85
CA TYR A 13 -8.01 1.22 -9.38
C TYR A 13 -7.33 0.16 -10.25
N GLU A 14 -7.44 0.27 -11.58
CA GLU A 14 -6.77 -0.63 -12.51
C GLU A 14 -5.24 -0.53 -12.41
N VAL A 15 -4.70 0.68 -12.25
CA VAL A 15 -3.26 0.87 -12.02
C VAL A 15 -2.84 0.21 -10.72
N CYS A 16 -3.60 0.39 -9.63
CA CYS A 16 -3.30 -0.25 -8.34
C CYS A 16 -3.31 -1.77 -8.45
N LYS A 17 -4.30 -2.35 -9.12
CA LYS A 17 -4.38 -3.79 -9.35
C LYS A 17 -3.15 -4.31 -10.08
N LYS A 18 -2.73 -3.64 -11.17
CA LYS A 18 -1.50 -3.99 -11.90
C LYS A 18 -0.23 -3.83 -11.07
N LEU A 19 -0.16 -2.82 -10.21
CA LEU A 19 0.97 -2.67 -9.28
C LEU A 19 1.02 -3.84 -8.29
N ARG A 20 -0.13 -4.34 -7.83
CA ARG A 20 -0.21 -5.47 -6.89
C ARG A 20 0.12 -6.82 -7.50
N GLU A 21 0.08 -6.95 -8.82
CA GLU A 21 0.62 -8.13 -9.52
C GLU A 21 2.15 -8.23 -9.41
N LYS A 22 2.84 -7.13 -9.10
CA LYS A 22 4.30 -7.06 -9.05
C LYS A 22 4.89 -6.71 -7.68
N PHE A 23 4.19 -5.90 -6.90
CA PHE A 23 4.69 -5.36 -5.63
C PHE A 23 3.65 -5.55 -4.52
N LEU A 24 4.09 -6.12 -3.41
CA LEU A 24 3.26 -6.25 -2.22
C LEU A 24 2.96 -4.87 -1.62
N ALA A 25 1.87 -4.77 -0.87
CA ALA A 25 1.40 -3.50 -0.31
C ALA A 25 2.41 -2.82 0.63
N HIS A 26 3.23 -3.62 1.32
CA HIS A 26 4.26 -3.09 2.23
C HIS A 26 5.56 -2.68 1.52
N GLU A 27 5.85 -3.25 0.34
CA GLU A 27 7.02 -2.89 -0.48
C GLU A 27 6.77 -1.58 -1.22
N LEU A 28 5.55 -1.41 -1.74
CA LEU A 28 5.15 -0.23 -2.49
C LEU A 28 3.82 0.31 -1.95
N PRO A 29 3.88 1.21 -0.95
CA PRO A 29 2.68 1.86 -0.43
C PRO A 29 2.00 2.71 -1.50
N VAL A 30 0.71 2.50 -1.74
CA VAL A 30 -0.13 3.26 -2.67
C VAL A 30 -1.19 4.00 -1.88
N VAL A 31 -1.21 5.33 -2.00
CA VAL A 31 -2.24 6.21 -1.42
C VAL A 31 -3.06 6.78 -2.56
N MET A 32 -4.34 6.46 -2.59
CA MET A 32 -5.27 6.97 -3.61
C MET A 32 -5.76 8.37 -3.24
N LEU A 33 -5.80 9.26 -4.23
CA LEU A 33 -6.29 10.63 -4.13
C LEU A 33 -7.44 10.78 -5.12
N THR A 34 -8.60 11.29 -4.72
CA THR A 34 -9.78 11.32 -5.61
C THR A 34 -10.85 12.30 -5.16
N ALA A 35 -11.70 12.77 -6.07
CA ALA A 35 -12.91 13.53 -5.69
C ALA A 35 -14.08 12.62 -5.27
N LYS A 36 -13.97 11.31 -5.50
CA LYS A 36 -14.97 10.33 -5.07
C LYS A 36 -14.92 10.16 -3.55
N ASN A 37 -16.08 10.26 -2.90
CA ASN A 37 -16.19 10.29 -1.44
C ASN A 37 -17.25 9.34 -0.88
N GLN A 38 -17.82 8.47 -1.73
CA GLN A 38 -18.75 7.46 -1.27
C GLN A 38 -17.99 6.34 -0.57
N VAL A 39 -18.65 5.72 0.43
CA VAL A 39 -18.06 4.61 1.18
C VAL A 39 -17.67 3.46 0.24
N ASP A 40 -18.51 3.17 -0.76
CA ASP A 40 -18.26 2.10 -1.73
C ASP A 40 -16.98 2.35 -2.55
N ASP A 41 -16.70 3.61 -2.93
CA ASP A 41 -15.48 3.96 -3.66
C ASP A 41 -14.22 3.78 -2.79
N LEU A 42 -14.31 4.11 -1.50
CA LEU A 42 -13.23 3.89 -0.54
C LEU A 42 -12.98 2.39 -0.36
N VAL A 43 -14.06 1.61 -0.16
CA VAL A 43 -13.99 0.16 0.01
C VAL A 43 -13.38 -0.49 -1.23
N GLU A 44 -13.80 -0.09 -2.43
CA GLU A 44 -13.20 -0.55 -3.69
C GLU A 44 -11.71 -0.25 -3.74
N GLY A 45 -11.30 0.99 -3.44
CA GLY A 45 -9.90 1.40 -3.43
C GLY A 45 -9.02 0.54 -2.51
N LEU A 46 -9.50 0.25 -1.30
CA LEU A 46 -8.79 -0.63 -0.37
C LEU A 46 -8.78 -2.09 -0.84
N ASN A 47 -9.88 -2.59 -1.38
CA ASN A 47 -9.99 -3.98 -1.87
C ASN A 47 -9.05 -4.26 -3.06
N VAL A 48 -8.78 -3.27 -3.92
CA VAL A 48 -7.79 -3.42 -5.00
C VAL A 48 -6.33 -3.31 -4.51
N GLY A 49 -6.13 -3.15 -3.20
CA GLY A 49 -4.82 -3.17 -2.54
C GLY A 49 -4.21 -1.80 -2.28
N ALA A 50 -4.97 -0.70 -2.31
CA ALA A 50 -4.45 0.57 -1.83
C ALA A 50 -4.18 0.50 -0.32
N ASN A 51 -3.12 1.17 0.13
CA ASN A 51 -2.79 1.28 1.55
C ASN A 51 -3.59 2.37 2.26
N ASP A 52 -4.09 3.36 1.49
CA ASP A 52 -4.87 4.46 2.01
C ASP A 52 -5.66 5.13 0.89
N TYR A 53 -6.69 5.88 1.29
CA TYR A 53 -7.62 6.54 0.39
C TYR A 53 -7.95 7.93 0.93
N LEU A 54 -7.73 8.97 0.12
CA LEU A 54 -7.95 10.36 0.51
C LEU A 54 -8.82 11.10 -0.50
N THR A 55 -9.82 11.79 0.04
CA THR A 55 -10.79 12.55 -0.74
C THR A 55 -10.34 14.00 -0.91
N LYS A 56 -10.29 14.49 -2.15
CA LYS A 56 -10.03 15.88 -2.52
C LYS A 56 -11.25 16.75 -2.14
N PRO A 57 -11.05 17.95 -1.57
CA PRO A 57 -9.75 18.57 -1.27
C PRO A 57 -9.10 18.02 0.01
N ILE A 58 -7.80 17.68 -0.06
CA ILE A 58 -7.02 17.19 1.09
C ILE A 58 -6.16 18.32 1.67
N SER A 59 -6.04 18.39 2.99
CA SER A 59 -5.06 19.24 3.66
C SER A 59 -3.63 18.76 3.41
N LYS A 60 -2.70 19.67 3.12
CA LYS A 60 -1.26 19.36 3.00
C LYS A 60 -0.72 18.63 4.24
N ASN A 61 -1.13 19.05 5.43
CA ASN A 61 -0.66 18.45 6.68
C ASN A 61 -1.17 17.02 6.84
N GLU A 62 -2.42 16.75 6.45
CA GLU A 62 -2.99 15.41 6.45
C GLU A 62 -2.23 14.48 5.49
N LEU A 63 -2.03 14.93 4.24
CA LEU A 63 -1.31 14.14 3.25
C LEU A 63 0.11 13.83 3.70
N LEU A 64 0.84 14.81 4.25
CA LEU A 64 2.18 14.61 4.77
C LEU A 64 2.21 13.64 5.96
N ALA A 65 1.25 13.71 6.87
CA ALA A 65 1.15 12.80 8.00
C ALA A 65 0.95 11.35 7.52
N ARG A 66 0.03 11.13 6.58
CA ARG A 66 -0.25 9.79 6.03
C ARG A 66 0.95 9.22 5.25
N ILE A 67 1.60 10.04 4.42
CA ILE A 67 2.83 9.61 3.72
C ILE A 67 3.91 9.18 4.72
N LYS A 68 4.15 9.97 5.76
CA LYS A 68 5.16 9.63 6.79
C LYS A 68 4.84 8.31 7.48
N THR A 69 3.57 8.04 7.79
CA THR A 69 3.12 6.77 8.38
C THR A 69 3.43 5.60 7.46
N HIS A 70 3.04 5.68 6.18
CA HIS A 70 3.27 4.58 5.23
C HIS A 70 4.75 4.34 4.93
N LEU A 71 5.57 5.40 4.85
CA LEU A 71 7.02 5.27 4.72
C LEU A 71 7.64 4.61 5.95
N ARG A 72 7.20 4.98 7.16
CA ARG A 72 7.67 4.36 8.41
C ARG A 72 7.37 2.87 8.43
N ILE A 73 6.15 2.47 8.08
CA ILE A 73 5.75 1.05 8.02
C ILE A 73 6.59 0.29 6.99
N SER A 74 6.75 0.83 5.79
CA SER A 74 7.58 0.20 4.75
C SER A 74 9.03 0.02 5.20
N ASN A 75 9.62 1.04 5.84
CA ASN A 75 10.99 0.96 6.38
C ASN A 75 11.12 -0.08 7.50
N LEU A 76 10.11 -0.23 8.37
CA LEU A 76 10.11 -1.26 9.40
C LEU A 76 10.09 -2.65 8.79
N ASN A 77 9.27 -2.88 7.76
CA ASN A 77 9.20 -4.17 7.08
C ASN A 77 10.54 -4.54 6.42
N VAL A 78 11.22 -3.57 5.81
CA VAL A 78 12.58 -3.77 5.28
C VAL A 78 13.57 -4.09 6.40
N ALA A 79 13.48 -3.41 7.55
CA ALA A 79 14.35 -3.67 8.69
C ALA A 79 14.14 -5.08 9.24
N TYR A 80 12.90 -5.52 9.48
CA TYR A 80 12.60 -6.86 9.98
C TYR A 80 13.15 -7.96 9.08
N GLY A 81 13.03 -7.82 7.75
CA GLY A 81 13.63 -8.78 6.81
C GLY A 81 15.16 -8.93 6.96
N ARG A 82 15.87 -7.92 7.48
CA ARG A 82 17.32 -7.99 7.73
C ARG A 82 17.70 -8.69 9.03
N PHE A 83 16.79 -8.71 10.01
CA PHE A 83 17.07 -9.21 11.36
C PHE A 83 16.49 -10.61 11.62
N VAL A 84 15.83 -11.21 10.64
CA VAL A 84 15.33 -12.57 10.75
C VAL A 84 16.37 -13.54 10.20
N PRO A 85 16.90 -14.46 11.02
CA PRO A 85 17.86 -15.46 10.56
C PRO A 85 17.28 -16.27 9.40
N HIS A 86 18.07 -16.47 8.34
CA HIS A 86 17.63 -17.21 7.16
C HIS A 86 17.17 -18.63 7.50
N GLU A 87 17.82 -19.26 8.50
CA GLU A 87 17.46 -20.57 9.05
C GLU A 87 16.01 -20.61 9.58
N PHE A 88 15.53 -19.52 10.18
CA PHE A 88 14.16 -19.42 10.69
C PHE A 88 13.13 -19.39 9.54
N LEU A 89 13.45 -18.71 8.44
CA LEU A 89 12.58 -18.64 7.26
C LEU A 89 12.51 -19.99 6.53
N GLN A 90 13.64 -20.70 6.44
CA GLN A 90 13.69 -22.05 5.88
C GLN A 90 12.84 -23.04 6.71
N LEU A 91 12.89 -22.96 8.04
CA LEU A 91 12.04 -23.79 8.92
C LEU A 91 10.53 -23.58 8.66
N LEU A 92 10.14 -22.35 8.32
CA LEU A 92 8.75 -22.01 8.01
C LEU A 92 8.38 -22.25 6.53
N ASN A 93 9.34 -22.67 5.71
CA ASN A 93 9.19 -22.80 4.26
C ASN A 93 8.70 -21.49 3.60
N LYS A 94 9.23 -20.36 4.07
CA LYS A 94 8.91 -19.00 3.60
C LYS A 94 10.17 -18.29 3.11
N GLU A 95 10.01 -17.38 2.14
CA GLU A 95 11.12 -16.58 1.63
C GLU A 95 11.35 -15.30 2.46
N SER A 96 10.31 -14.80 3.14
CA SER A 96 10.39 -13.63 3.99
C SER A 96 9.49 -13.71 5.22
N ILE A 97 9.87 -13.03 6.30
CA ILE A 97 9.13 -13.04 7.58
C ILE A 97 7.73 -12.44 7.45
N ILE A 98 7.58 -11.52 6.52
CA ILE A 98 6.33 -10.87 6.15
C ILE A 98 5.34 -11.84 5.48
N ASP A 99 5.77 -13.00 4.99
CA ASP A 99 4.92 -14.01 4.36
C ASP A 99 4.41 -15.06 5.36
N VAL A 100 4.77 -14.89 6.63
CA VAL A 100 4.30 -15.72 7.75
C VAL A 100 2.97 -15.15 8.23
N GLU A 101 1.86 -15.76 7.80
CA GLU A 101 0.54 -15.51 8.38
C GLU A 101 0.46 -16.23 9.74
N LEU A 102 -0.04 -15.52 10.77
CA LEU A 102 -0.28 -16.07 12.11
C LEU A 102 -1.64 -16.78 12.19
#